data_AF-R5DNK4-F1
#
_entry.id   AF-R5DNK4-F1
#
_cell.length_a   1.000
_cell.length_b   1.000
_cell.length_c   1.000
_cell.angle_alpha   90.00
_cell.angle_beta   90.00
_cell.angle_gamma   90.00
#
_symmetry.space_group_name_H-M   'P 1'
#
loop_
_entity.id
_entity.type
_entity.pdbx_description
1 polymer ?
#
loop_
_entity_poly.entity_id
_entity_poly.type
_entity_poly.pdbx_seq_one_letter_code
_entity_poly.pdbx_strand_id
1 'polypeptide(L)'
;MLVWAIAMIAFWFFTSGSDAMGYSLVYLWILLPVTTFIVSFIIGKNDFWAKGKWALTLFFGVMYMLAEYGTFAMANNIAFDKLNAPEWGLVVAGVIISAIGMLMGSLLKKKRCK
;
A
#
# COMPACT_ATOMS: atom_id res chain seq x y z
N MET A 1 8.36 2.87 3.47
CA MET A 1 9.01 2.96 2.15
C MET A 1 9.84 1.71 1.85
N LEU A 2 10.75 1.30 2.74
CA LEU A 2 11.55 0.08 2.58
C LEU A 2 10.73 -1.19 2.26
N VAL A 3 9.60 -1.41 2.96
CA VAL A 3 8.74 -2.59 2.73
C VAL A 3 8.16 -2.65 1.31
N TRP A 4 7.77 -1.51 0.73
CA TRP A 4 7.29 -1.43 -0.66
C TRP A 4 8.40 -1.74 -1.66
N ALA A 5 9.59 -1.14 -1.47
CA ALA A 5 10.72 -1.33 -2.38
C ALA A 5 11.26 -2.76 -2.34
N ILE A 6 11.49 -3.31 -1.14
CA ILE A 6 11.99 -4.67 -0.94
C ILE A 6 11.10 -5.67 -1.66
N ALA A 7 9.79 -5.46 -1.66
CA ALA A 7 8.90 -6.42 -2.24
C ALA A 7 8.68 -6.30 -3.73
N MET A 8 8.75 -5.10 -4.31
CA MET A 8 8.84 -5.00 -5.76
C MET A 8 10.11 -5.72 -6.23
N ILE A 9 11.24 -5.52 -5.55
CA ILE A 9 12.47 -6.26 -5.82
C ILE A 9 12.25 -7.77 -5.63
N ALA A 10 11.63 -8.19 -4.52
CA ALA A 10 11.40 -9.61 -4.24
C ALA A 10 10.48 -10.27 -5.27
N PHE A 11 9.47 -9.56 -5.76
CA PHE A 11 8.61 -10.01 -6.86
C PHE A 11 9.45 -10.29 -8.11
N TRP A 12 10.29 -9.34 -8.55
CA TRP A 12 11.11 -9.51 -9.75
C TRP A 12 12.23 -10.56 -9.62
N PHE A 13 12.80 -10.74 -8.43
CA PHE A 13 13.91 -11.67 -8.21
C PHE A 13 13.49 -13.10 -7.85
N PHE A 14 12.34 -13.28 -7.19
CA PHE A 14 11.93 -14.57 -6.64
C PHE A 14 10.65 -15.14 -7.25
N THR A 15 9.88 -14.38 -8.04
CA THR A 15 8.64 -14.92 -8.64
C THR A 15 8.84 -15.33 -10.09
N SER A 16 8.53 -16.60 -10.38
CA SER A 16 8.42 -17.14 -11.73
C SER A 16 6.95 -17.08 -12.19
N GLY A 17 6.66 -17.16 -13.49
CA GLY A 17 5.31 -16.90 -14.04
C GLY A 17 4.15 -17.68 -13.40
N SER A 18 4.40 -18.87 -12.83
CA SER A 18 3.38 -19.65 -12.09
C SER A 18 3.25 -19.24 -10.62
N ASP A 19 4.33 -18.78 -9.98
CA ASP A 19 4.36 -18.38 -8.56
C ASP A 19 4.00 -16.90 -8.36
N ALA A 20 4.13 -16.09 -9.41
CA ALA A 20 3.84 -14.65 -9.41
C ALA A 20 2.39 -14.36 -8.98
N MET A 21 1.43 -15.19 -9.41
CA MET A 21 0.02 -14.98 -9.09
C MET A 21 -0.27 -15.13 -7.59
N GLY A 22 0.22 -16.19 -6.96
CA GLY A 22 0.04 -16.42 -5.52
C GLY A 22 0.82 -15.43 -4.67
N TYR A 23 2.07 -15.14 -5.07
CA TYR A 23 2.94 -14.22 -4.34
C TYR A 23 2.35 -12.83 -4.27
N SER A 24 1.96 -12.24 -5.41
CA SER A 24 1.43 -10.88 -5.37
C SER A 24 -0.02 -10.77 -4.95
N LEU A 25 -0.81 -11.85 -4.90
CA LEU A 25 -2.09 -11.82 -4.18
C LEU A 25 -1.86 -11.63 -2.67
N VAL A 26 -1.01 -12.46 -2.07
CA VAL A 26 -0.67 -12.36 -0.64
C VAL A 26 0.03 -11.02 -0.36
N TYR A 27 0.94 -10.61 -1.22
CA TYR A 27 1.69 -9.39 -1.03
C TYR A 27 0.84 -8.13 -1.17
N LEU A 28 0.09 -8.00 -2.28
CA LEU A 28 -0.73 -6.81 -2.54
C LEU A 28 -1.95 -6.78 -1.63
N TRP A 29 -2.61 -7.89 -1.33
CA TRP A 29 -3.88 -7.85 -0.59
C TRP A 29 -3.74 -8.06 0.92
N ILE A 30 -2.62 -8.60 1.39
CA ILE A 30 -2.40 -8.83 2.82
C ILE A 30 -1.23 -7.98 3.32
N LEU A 31 -0.03 -8.13 2.77
CA LEU A 31 1.15 -7.48 3.34
C LEU A 31 1.11 -5.95 3.20
N LEU A 32 0.79 -5.43 2.01
CA LEU A 32 0.72 -3.99 1.78
C LEU A 32 -0.41 -3.31 2.58
N PRO A 33 -1.65 -3.82 2.63
CA PRO A 33 -2.72 -3.23 3.40
C PRO A 33 -2.41 -3.24 4.90
N VAL A 34 -1.89 -4.36 5.42
CA VAL A 34 -1.53 -4.50 6.83
C VAL A 34 -0.41 -3.54 7.21
N THR A 35 0.66 -3.45 6.41
CA THR A 35 1.77 -2.53 6.67
C THR A 35 1.34 -1.07 6.55
N THR A 36 0.53 -0.73 5.54
CA THR A 36 -0.05 0.61 5.36
C THR A 36 -0.91 0.99 6.55
N PHE A 37 -1.74 0.07 7.03
CA PHE A 37 -2.57 0.27 8.21
C PHE A 37 -1.74 0.52 9.46
N ILE A 38 -0.74 -0.32 9.75
CA ILE A 38 0.13 -0.20 10.93
C ILE A 38 0.89 1.14 10.91
N VAL A 39 1.50 1.49 9.77
CA VAL A 39 2.23 2.76 9.63
C VAL A 39 1.30 3.95 9.81
N SER A 40 0.12 3.94 9.16
CA SER A 40 -0.88 5.00 9.29
C SER A 40 -1.41 5.13 10.72
N PHE A 41 -1.56 4.01 11.41
CA PHE A 41 -1.94 3.96 12.81
C PHE A 41 -0.91 4.59 13.74
N ILE A 42 0.38 4.27 13.55
CA ILE A 42 1.48 4.86 14.33
C ILE A 42 1.54 6.37 14.09
N ILE A 43 1.39 6.82 12.85
CA ILE A 43 1.34 8.24 12.47
C ILE A 43 0.17 8.94 13.17
N GLY A 44 -1.03 8.36 13.10
CA GLY A 44 -2.22 8.90 13.76
C GLY A 44 -2.06 8.98 15.28
N LYS A 45 -1.49 7.96 15.91
CA LYS A 45 -1.24 7.88 17.37
C LYS A 45 -0.25 8.93 17.85
N ASN A 46 0.82 9.15 17.10
CA ASN A 46 1.87 10.09 17.47
C ASN A 46 1.56 11.52 16.99
N ASP A 47 0.48 11.71 16.20
CA ASP A 47 0.06 12.98 15.62
C ASP A 47 1.18 13.68 14.86
N PHE A 48 1.95 12.87 14.13
CA PHE A 48 2.99 13.38 13.25
C PHE A 48 2.35 14.37 12.28
N TRP A 49 2.85 15.60 12.25
CA TRP A 49 2.46 16.61 11.27
C TRP A 49 1.01 17.12 11.36
N ALA A 50 0.34 16.96 12.50
CA ALA A 50 -0.97 17.56 12.84
C ALA A 50 -2.05 17.39 11.74
N LYS A 51 -2.32 18.41 10.91
CA LYS A 51 -3.28 18.34 9.79
C LYS A 51 -2.66 17.78 8.50
N GLY A 52 -1.35 17.93 8.30
CA GLY A 52 -0.63 17.42 7.13
C GLY A 52 -0.60 15.89 7.03
N LYS A 53 -0.84 15.18 8.15
CA LYS A 53 -0.92 13.72 8.16
C LYS A 53 -1.94 13.15 7.19
N TRP A 54 -3.03 13.86 6.92
CA TRP A 54 -4.06 13.41 5.97
C TRP A 54 -3.57 13.40 4.51
N ALA A 55 -2.57 14.21 4.15
CA ALA A 55 -1.94 14.11 2.83
C ALA A 55 -1.21 12.76 2.65
N LEU A 56 -0.78 12.14 3.76
CA LEU A 56 -0.14 10.83 3.72
C LEU A 56 -1.11 9.71 3.33
N THR A 57 -2.41 9.84 3.60
CA THR A 57 -3.38 8.80 3.19
C THR A 57 -3.49 8.73 1.67
N LEU A 58 -3.51 9.88 0.99
CA LEU A 58 -3.42 9.98 -0.46
C LEU A 58 -2.11 9.41 -1.00
N PHE A 59 -0.99 9.76 -0.35
CA PHE A 59 0.32 9.23 -0.72
C PHE A 59 0.36 7.69 -0.64
N PHE A 60 -0.15 7.10 0.44
CA PHE A 60 -0.21 5.64 0.59
C PHE A 60 -1.14 4.97 -0.44
N GLY A 61 -2.24 5.61 -0.81
CA GLY A 61 -3.11 5.12 -1.89
C GLY A 61 -2.40 5.08 -3.25
N VAL A 62 -1.73 6.17 -3.63
CA VAL A 62 -0.95 6.22 -4.88
C VAL A 62 0.16 5.18 -4.87
N MET A 63 0.84 5.00 -3.73
CA MET A 63 1.85 3.95 -3.59
C MET A 63 1.29 2.54 -3.75
N TYR A 64 0.09 2.28 -3.26
CA TYR A 64 -0.56 0.98 -3.37
C TYR A 64 -0.85 0.62 -4.84
N MET A 65 -1.41 1.57 -5.60
CA MET A 65 -1.59 1.45 -7.05
C MET A 65 -0.26 1.25 -7.79
N LEU A 66 0.77 2.02 -7.44
CA LEU A 66 2.09 1.90 -8.08
C LEU A 66 2.75 0.54 -7.81
N ALA A 67 2.56 -0.03 -6.62
CA ALA A 67 3.12 -1.34 -6.29
C ALA A 67 2.46 -2.46 -7.10
N GLU A 68 1.15 -2.40 -7.31
CA GLU A 68 0.46 -3.35 -8.18
C GLU A 68 0.84 -3.16 -9.64
N TYR A 69 0.88 -1.90 -10.09
CA TYR A 69 1.26 -1.58 -11.46
C TYR A 69 2.69 -2.05 -11.80
N GLY A 70 3.65 -1.79 -10.90
CA GLY A 70 5.06 -2.16 -11.06
C GLY A 70 5.36 -3.65 -10.91
N THR A 71 4.38 -4.45 -10.48
CA THR A 71 4.52 -5.91 -10.32
C THR A 71 3.66 -6.63 -11.35
N PHE A 72 2.37 -6.82 -11.06
CA PHE A 72 1.47 -7.58 -11.91
C PHE A 72 1.21 -6.93 -13.25
N ALA A 73 0.86 -5.64 -13.29
CA ALA A 73 0.53 -5.01 -14.57
C ALA A 73 1.76 -4.97 -15.48
N MET A 74 2.94 -4.67 -14.94
CA MET A 74 4.19 -4.68 -15.69
C MET A 74 4.60 -6.10 -16.15
N ALA A 75 4.50 -7.11 -15.29
CA ALA A 75 4.77 -8.50 -15.70
C ALA A 75 3.80 -8.98 -16.78
N ASN A 76 2.52 -8.62 -16.67
CA ASN A 76 1.50 -8.92 -17.66
C ASN A 76 1.76 -8.18 -18.98
N ASN A 77 2.20 -6.92 -18.93
CA ASN A 77 2.54 -6.14 -20.12
C ASN A 77 3.70 -6.78 -20.89
N ILE A 78 4.73 -7.27 -20.20
CA ILE A 78 5.86 -7.97 -20.80
C ILE A 78 5.43 -9.31 -21.40
N ALA A 79 4.56 -10.05 -20.72
CA ALA A 79 4.11 -11.37 -21.16
C ALA A 79 3.17 -11.33 -22.38
N PHE A 80 2.35 -10.28 -22.52
CA PHE A 80 1.31 -10.19 -23.55
C PHE A 80 1.49 -9.03 -24.54
N ASP A 81 2.62 -8.31 -24.50
CA ASP A 81 2.94 -7.17 -25.37
C ASP A 81 1.81 -6.13 -25.46
N LYS A 82 1.12 -5.92 -24.34
CA LYS A 82 -0.03 -5.00 -24.20
C LYS A 82 0.18 -4.10 -23.00
N LEU A 83 0.05 -2.79 -23.18
CA LEU A 83 0.07 -1.84 -22.07
C LEU A 83 -1.26 -1.85 -21.33
N ASN A 84 -1.30 -2.52 -20.17
CA ASN A 84 -2.40 -2.39 -19.23
C ASN A 84 -2.36 -1.00 -18.60
N ALA A 85 -3.53 -0.35 -18.52
CA ALA A 85 -3.69 0.90 -17.80
C ALA A 85 -3.65 0.62 -16.29
N PRO A 86 -3.12 1.55 -15.48
CA PRO A 86 -3.09 1.34 -14.05
C PRO A 86 -4.50 1.44 -13.44
N GLU A 87 -4.78 0.60 -12.46
CA GLU A 87 -6.10 0.53 -11.83
C GLU A 87 -6.26 1.57 -10.73
N TRP A 88 -6.93 2.67 -11.07
CA TRP A 88 -7.18 3.78 -10.15
C TRP A 88 -8.04 3.39 -8.93
N GLY A 89 -8.80 2.29 -9.01
CA GLY A 89 -9.57 1.75 -7.88
C GLY A 89 -8.70 1.38 -6.67
N LEU A 90 -7.46 0.96 -6.94
CA LEU A 90 -6.48 0.61 -5.90
C LEU A 90 -6.04 1.82 -5.09
N VAL A 91 -5.99 3.00 -5.72
CA VAL A 91 -5.72 4.25 -4.99
C VAL A 91 -6.78 4.45 -3.92
N VAL A 92 -8.06 4.30 -4.29
CA VAL A 92 -9.18 4.45 -3.36
C VAL A 92 -9.08 3.43 -2.23
N ALA A 93 -8.78 2.16 -2.54
CA ALA A 93 -8.59 1.12 -1.53
C ALA A 93 -7.46 1.48 -0.54
N GLY A 94 -6.28 1.86 -1.03
CA GLY A 94 -5.15 2.25 -0.20
C GLY A 94 -5.40 3.51 0.64
N VAL A 95 -6.12 4.49 0.08
CA VAL A 95 -6.58 5.69 0.83
C VAL A 95 -7.49 5.29 1.98
N ILE A 96 -8.49 4.43 1.73
CA ILE A 96 -9.44 3.99 2.76
C ILE A 96 -8.71 3.25 3.88
N ILE A 97 -7.86 2.27 3.56
CA ILE A 97 -7.08 1.50 4.54
C ILE A 97 -6.23 2.44 5.41
N SER A 98 -5.52 3.37 4.76
CA SER A 98 -4.69 4.35 5.47
C SER A 98 -5.51 5.29 6.34
N ALA A 99 -6.64 5.79 5.84
CA ALA A 99 -7.53 6.67 6.58
C ALA A 99 -8.09 5.98 7.84
N ILE A 100 -8.50 4.71 7.75
CA ILE A 100 -8.96 3.93 8.91
C ILE A 100 -7.85 3.78 9.95
N GLY A 101 -6.64 3.39 9.53
CA GLY A 101 -5.49 3.28 10.44
C GLY A 101 -5.21 4.60 11.15
N MET A 102 -5.20 5.71 10.39
CA MET A 102 -4.93 7.05 10.91
C MET A 102 -6.01 7.56 11.86
N LEU A 103 -7.29 7.29 11.56
CA LEU A 103 -8.43 7.58 12.44
C LEU A 103 -8.29 6.82 13.76
N MET A 104 -8.07 5.50 13.72
CA MET A 104 -7.91 4.68 14.91
C MET A 104 -6.74 5.15 15.79
N GLY A 105 -5.59 5.43 15.17
CA GLY A 105 -4.43 5.96 15.89
C GLY A 105 -4.74 7.29 16.58
N SER A 106 -5.39 8.21 15.86
CA SER A 106 -5.75 9.54 16.38
C SER A 106 -6.77 9.45 17.53
N LEU A 107 -7.75 8.55 17.44
CA LEU A 107 -8.75 8.31 18.49
C LEU A 107 -8.12 7.78 19.78
N LEU A 108 -7.15 6.85 19.68
CA LEU A 108 -6.43 6.33 20.84
C LEU A 108 -5.55 7.37 21.52
N LYS A 109 -4.93 8.28 20.77
CA LYS A 109 -4.23 9.44 21.36
C LYS A 109 -5.21 10.29 22.16
N LYS A 110 -6.38 10.61 21.59
CA LYS A 110 -7.40 11.46 22.23
C LYS A 110 -7.96 10.83 23.51
N LYS A 111 -8.08 9.49 23.57
CA LYS A 111 -8.47 8.75 24.79
C LYS A 111 -7.41 8.78 25.89
N ARG A 112 -6.12 8.96 25.58
CA ARG A 112 -5.04 9.05 26.59
C ARG A 112 -4.80 10.47 27.12
N CYS A 113 -5.36 11.49 26.47
CA CYS A 113 -5.27 12.89 26.92
C CYS A 113 -6.54 13.37 27.66
N LYS A 114 -7.53 12.49 27.86
CA LYS A 114 -8.65 12.67 28.78
C LYS A 114 -8.39 11.85 30.02
#